data_AF-A0A938RTI6-F1
#
_entry.id   AF-A0A938RTI6-F1
#
_cell.length_a   1.000
_cell.length_b   1.000
_cell.length_c   1.000
_cell.angle_alpha   90.00
_cell.angle_beta   90.00
_cell.angle_gamma   90.00
#
_symmetry.space_group_name_H-M   'P 1'
#
loop_
_entity.id
_entity.type
_entity.pdbx_description
1 polymer ?
#
loop_
_entity_poly.entity_id
_entity_poly.type
_entity_poly.pdbx_seq_one_letter_code
_entity_poly.pdbx_strand_id
1 'polypeptide(L)'
;MDQAQPVAWALDEGRCVSPYPGERAAGDAAVVHWPRPHVAHALLVDVAGHGPPAAELAAQLCLAAAQWADGSAADRLARCHAILRDTAGAVGLAVRVDLLAGQMQVAAVGNISWLMISAGDVRTGCAGQLGAVCPPARETDITLRGVETLVAATDGVRSAAWRWLAGPHPFASAGDLAHQIVRRHQRRHDDAACIVLRARPLAP
;
A
#
# COMPACT_ATOMS: atom_id res chain seq x y z
N MET A 1 18.41 16.80 -29.57
CA MET A 1 17.58 16.89 -28.35
C MET A 1 16.45 15.90 -28.56
N ASP A 2 16.67 14.68 -28.08
CA ASP A 2 15.81 13.53 -28.34
C ASP A 2 14.56 13.67 -27.46
N GLN A 3 13.44 14.08 -28.05
CA GLN A 3 12.17 14.08 -27.33
C GLN A 3 11.67 12.64 -27.31
N ALA A 4 12.05 11.91 -26.27
CA ALA A 4 11.49 10.59 -26.00
C ALA A 4 9.97 10.69 -26.01
N GLN A 5 9.30 9.90 -26.86
CA GLN A 5 7.85 9.83 -26.88
C GLN A 5 7.33 9.45 -25.49
N PRO A 6 6.20 10.04 -25.04
CA PRO A 6 5.59 9.66 -23.78
C PRO A 6 5.21 8.18 -23.83
N VAL A 7 5.85 7.39 -22.96
CA VAL A 7 5.51 5.98 -22.79
C VAL A 7 4.15 5.91 -22.12
N ALA A 8 3.19 5.22 -22.74
CA ALA A 8 1.92 4.93 -22.10
C ALA A 8 2.12 3.80 -21.07
N TRP A 9 1.51 3.93 -19.90
CA TRP A 9 1.66 2.96 -18.81
C TRP A 9 0.32 2.30 -18.48
N ALA A 10 0.37 1.03 -18.10
CA ALA A 10 -0.75 0.32 -17.49
C ALA A 10 -0.40 -0.04 -16.04
N LEU A 11 -1.41 -0.01 -15.17
CA LEU A 11 -1.30 -0.46 -13.78
C LEU A 11 -2.15 -1.72 -13.59
N ASP A 12 -1.50 -2.80 -13.19
CA ASP A 12 -2.15 -3.99 -12.63
C ASP A 12 -2.08 -3.88 -11.10
N GLU A 13 -3.24 -3.97 -10.43
CA GLU A 13 -3.37 -3.76 -9.00
C GLU A 13 -3.97 -4.99 -8.30
N GLY A 14 -3.50 -5.26 -7.09
CA GLY A 14 -3.94 -6.38 -6.28
C GLY A 14 -3.94 -6.03 -4.82
N ARG A 15 -4.91 -6.57 -4.09
CA ARG A 15 -4.98 -6.43 -2.63
C ARG A 15 -5.55 -7.71 -2.02
N CYS A 16 -5.08 -8.03 -0.83
CA CYS A 16 -5.63 -9.10 -0.01
C CYS A 16 -5.61 -8.65 1.44
N VAL A 17 -6.72 -8.84 2.14
CA VAL A 17 -6.88 -8.57 3.57
C VAL A 17 -7.45 -9.83 4.21
N SER A 18 -6.86 -10.25 5.32
CA SER A 18 -7.25 -11.44 6.07
C SER A 18 -7.42 -11.04 7.53
N PRO A 19 -8.58 -11.31 8.15
CA PRO A 19 -8.81 -10.96 9.55
C PRO A 19 -8.04 -11.87 10.50
N TYR A 20 -7.90 -11.41 11.73
CA TYR A 20 -7.46 -12.18 12.88
C TYR A 20 -8.28 -13.48 12.97
N PRO A 21 -7.66 -14.64 13.23
CA PRO A 21 -8.39 -15.91 13.25
C PRO A 21 -9.56 -15.93 14.24
N GLY A 22 -10.77 -16.14 13.71
CA GLY A 22 -12.02 -16.15 14.48
C GLY A 22 -12.80 -14.83 14.39
N GLU A 23 -12.19 -13.76 13.92
CA GLU A 23 -12.87 -12.49 13.64
C GLU A 23 -13.51 -12.49 12.25
N ARG A 24 -14.58 -11.70 12.10
CA ARG A 24 -15.30 -11.55 10.82
C ARG A 24 -14.82 -10.36 10.00
N ALA A 25 -14.09 -9.43 10.62
CA ALA A 25 -13.60 -8.21 10.00
C ALA A 25 -12.20 -7.90 10.54
N ALA A 26 -11.34 -7.37 9.67
CA ALA A 26 -9.94 -7.09 9.97
C ALA A 26 -9.74 -5.66 10.45
N GLY A 27 -8.83 -5.43 11.39
CA GLY A 27 -8.30 -4.10 11.71
C GLY A 27 -7.38 -3.53 10.63
N ASP A 28 -6.86 -4.40 9.75
CA ASP A 28 -6.13 -4.01 8.56
C ASP A 28 -7.08 -3.60 7.42
N ALA A 29 -6.66 -2.61 6.63
CA ALA A 29 -7.38 -2.18 5.44
C ALA A 29 -6.45 -1.93 4.25
N ALA A 30 -6.92 -2.32 3.05
CA ALA A 30 -6.25 -2.04 1.80
C ALA A 30 -7.26 -1.55 0.75
N VAL A 31 -7.00 -0.40 0.14
CA VAL A 31 -7.86 0.17 -0.90
C VAL A 31 -7.02 0.77 -2.02
N VAL A 32 -7.51 0.62 -3.25
CA VAL A 32 -7.03 1.37 -4.41
C VAL A 32 -8.20 2.11 -5.03
N HIS A 33 -8.00 3.39 -5.29
CA HIS A 33 -8.98 4.31 -5.83
C HIS A 33 -8.39 5.07 -7.02
N TRP A 34 -9.19 5.19 -8.09
CA TRP A 34 -8.83 5.89 -9.32
C TRP A 34 -9.65 7.18 -9.47
N PRO A 35 -9.18 8.32 -8.96
CA PRO A 35 -9.89 9.59 -9.16
C PRO A 35 -9.86 10.06 -10.62
N ARG A 36 -8.90 9.57 -11.41
CA ARG A 36 -8.75 9.83 -12.85
C ARG A 36 -8.24 8.57 -13.53
N PRO A 37 -8.47 8.38 -14.85
CA PRO A 37 -8.03 7.18 -15.57
C PRO A 37 -6.52 6.90 -15.58
N HIS A 38 -5.69 7.88 -15.21
CA HIS A 38 -4.23 7.78 -15.19
C HIS A 38 -3.62 8.03 -13.80
N VAL A 39 -4.45 8.32 -12.80
CA VAL A 39 -3.99 8.52 -11.42
C VAL A 39 -4.65 7.47 -10.55
N ALA A 40 -3.84 6.63 -9.93
CA ALA A 40 -4.28 5.68 -8.94
C ALA A 40 -3.72 6.07 -7.57
N HIS A 41 -4.52 5.86 -6.52
CA HIS A 41 -4.09 6.03 -5.15
C HIS A 41 -4.36 4.78 -4.36
N ALA A 42 -3.34 4.34 -3.65
CA ALA A 42 -3.41 3.16 -2.80
C ALA A 42 -3.24 3.59 -1.35
N LEU A 43 -3.98 2.94 -0.45
CA LEU A 43 -3.83 3.09 0.99
C LEU A 43 -3.82 1.70 1.61
N LEU A 44 -2.84 1.46 2.48
CA LEU A 44 -2.70 0.30 3.32
C LEU A 44 -2.57 0.78 4.76
N VAL A 45 -3.38 0.27 5.67
CA VAL A 45 -3.36 0.65 7.09
C VAL A 45 -3.48 -0.58 7.97
N ASP A 46 -2.86 -0.50 9.14
CA ASP A 46 -2.99 -1.44 10.26
C ASP A 46 -3.42 -0.60 11.46
N VAL A 47 -4.69 -0.79 11.84
CA VAL A 47 -5.32 -0.08 12.96
C VAL A 47 -4.95 -0.79 14.25
N ALA A 48 -4.47 -0.03 15.23
CA ALA A 48 -4.04 -0.58 16.50
C ALA A 48 -5.19 -1.32 17.21
N GLY A 49 -4.90 -2.55 17.67
CA GLY A 49 -5.87 -3.44 18.30
C GLY A 49 -6.39 -4.50 17.32
N HIS A 50 -7.51 -5.13 17.65
CA HIS A 50 -8.16 -6.12 16.79
C HIS A 50 -9.67 -6.16 17.04
N GLY A 51 -10.39 -6.90 16.19
CA GLY A 51 -11.83 -7.10 16.32
C GLY A 51 -12.67 -5.89 15.86
N PRO A 52 -13.95 -5.85 16.25
CA PRO A 52 -14.91 -4.89 15.69
C PRO A 52 -14.50 -3.40 15.73
N PRO A 53 -13.92 -2.86 16.83
CA PRO A 53 -13.53 -1.45 16.88
C PRO A 53 -12.42 -1.09 15.89
N ALA A 54 -11.41 -1.95 15.74
CA ALA A 54 -10.34 -1.74 14.77
C ALA A 54 -10.87 -1.82 13.33
N ALA A 55 -11.75 -2.80 13.08
CA ALA A 55 -12.38 -2.98 11.78
C ALA A 55 -13.28 -1.81 11.37
N GLU A 56 -13.98 -1.19 12.30
CA GLU A 56 -14.81 -0.01 12.03
C GLU A 56 -13.96 1.20 11.59
N LEU A 57 -12.84 1.45 12.29
CA LEU A 57 -11.88 2.48 11.90
C LEU A 57 -11.23 2.18 10.54
N ALA A 58 -10.86 0.92 10.29
CA ALA A 58 -10.30 0.47 9.01
C ALA A 58 -11.28 0.73 7.85
N ALA A 59 -12.57 0.45 8.05
CA ALA A 59 -13.63 0.71 7.09
C ALA A 59 -13.84 2.21 6.86
N GLN A 60 -13.82 3.02 7.93
CA GLN A 60 -13.92 4.49 7.85
C GLN A 60 -12.79 5.08 6.99
N LEU A 61 -11.56 4.62 7.19
CA LEU A 61 -10.39 5.05 6.40
C LEU A 61 -10.54 4.67 4.92
N CYS A 62 -10.98 3.45 4.63
CA CYS A 62 -11.23 3.00 3.25
C CYS A 62 -12.26 3.90 2.54
N LEU A 63 -13.38 4.19 3.21
CA LEU A 63 -14.44 5.03 2.67
C LEU A 63 -13.96 6.46 2.42
N ALA A 64 -13.21 7.05 3.35
CA ALA A 64 -12.65 8.39 3.19
C ALA A 64 -11.63 8.43 2.03
N ALA A 65 -10.75 7.43 1.94
CA ALA A 65 -9.70 7.37 0.92
C ALA A 65 -10.26 7.30 -0.51
N ALA A 66 -11.43 6.67 -0.68
CA ALA A 66 -12.14 6.58 -1.95
C ALA A 66 -12.75 7.93 -2.42
N GLN A 67 -12.80 8.94 -1.56
CA GLN A 67 -13.33 10.27 -1.89
C GLN A 67 -12.23 11.29 -2.21
N TRP A 68 -10.97 10.96 -1.94
CA TRP A 68 -9.85 11.87 -2.15
C TRP A 68 -9.41 11.91 -3.61
N ALA A 69 -9.68 13.02 -4.28
CA ALA A 69 -9.33 13.23 -5.69
C ALA A 69 -7.87 13.63 -5.92
N ASP A 70 -7.34 14.55 -5.10
CA ASP A 70 -6.01 15.13 -5.24
C ASP A 70 -5.19 15.03 -3.93
N GLY A 71 -3.89 15.26 -4.07
CA GLY A 71 -2.90 15.25 -2.99
C GLY A 71 -1.80 14.21 -3.19
N SER A 72 -0.68 14.46 -2.54
CA SER A 72 0.49 13.56 -2.54
C SER A 72 0.23 12.30 -1.68
N ALA A 73 1.21 11.40 -1.60
CA ALA A 73 1.11 10.24 -0.71
C ALA A 73 1.15 10.68 0.77
N ALA A 74 2.01 11.63 1.11
CA ALA A 74 2.09 12.22 2.45
C ALA A 74 0.80 12.96 2.84
N ASP A 75 0.18 13.71 1.92
CA ASP A 75 -1.11 14.37 2.18
C ASP A 75 -2.19 13.38 2.59
N ARG A 76 -2.21 12.20 1.98
CA ARG A 76 -3.17 11.14 2.30
C ARG A 76 -2.96 10.58 3.70
N LEU A 77 -1.71 10.38 4.10
CA LEU A 77 -1.40 9.98 5.47
C LEU A 77 -1.74 11.10 6.47
N ALA A 78 -1.53 12.36 6.11
CA ALA A 78 -1.97 13.49 6.96
C ALA A 78 -3.49 13.53 7.13
N ARG A 79 -4.27 13.22 6.08
CA ARG A 79 -5.74 13.09 6.18
C ARG A 79 -6.15 11.90 7.05
N CYS A 80 -5.49 10.74 6.90
CA CYS A 80 -5.71 9.59 7.79
C CYS A 80 -5.41 9.95 9.25
N HIS A 81 -4.30 10.64 9.50
CA HIS A 81 -3.91 11.12 10.82
C HIS A 81 -5.00 12.02 11.43
N ALA A 82 -5.57 12.94 10.64
CA ALA A 82 -6.63 13.83 11.11
C ALA A 82 -7.94 13.08 11.46
N ILE A 83 -8.30 12.05 10.68
CA ILE A 83 -9.47 11.17 10.92
C ILE A 83 -9.29 10.36 12.21
N LEU A 84 -8.08 9.89 12.47
CA LEU A 84 -7.77 9.01 13.59
C LEU A 84 -7.47 9.73 14.90
N ARG A 85 -7.59 11.05 14.97
CA ARG A 85 -7.39 11.78 16.24
C ARG A 85 -8.36 11.28 17.30
N ASP A 86 -7.85 11.10 18.51
CA ASP A 86 -8.59 10.58 19.67
C ASP A 86 -9.14 9.15 19.49
N THR A 87 -8.54 8.36 18.58
CA THR A 87 -8.84 6.93 18.38
C THR A 87 -7.68 6.05 18.86
N ALA A 88 -7.78 4.73 18.64
CA ALA A 88 -6.66 3.81 18.84
C ALA A 88 -5.45 4.11 17.93
N GLY A 89 -5.67 4.84 16.82
CA GLY A 89 -4.66 5.19 15.84
C GLY A 89 -4.28 4.02 14.94
N ALA A 90 -3.37 4.28 14.02
CA ALA A 90 -2.94 3.30 13.02
C ALA A 90 -1.51 3.59 12.54
N VAL A 91 -0.91 2.60 11.92
CA VAL A 91 0.23 2.77 11.02
C VAL A 91 -0.28 2.66 9.58
N GLY A 92 0.48 3.15 8.60
CA GLY A 92 -0.03 3.16 7.24
C GLY A 92 0.98 3.50 6.17
N LEU A 93 0.63 3.12 4.95
CA LEU A 93 1.33 3.47 3.72
C LEU A 93 0.33 3.99 2.70
N ALA A 94 0.70 5.08 2.04
CA ALA A 94 -0.02 5.63 0.91
C ALA A 94 0.87 5.59 -0.34
N VAL A 95 0.25 5.29 -1.48
CA VAL A 95 0.89 5.37 -2.80
C VAL A 95 0.07 6.26 -3.70
N ARG A 96 0.74 7.09 -4.48
CA ARG A 96 0.17 7.77 -5.65
C ARG A 96 0.91 7.27 -6.89
N VAL A 97 0.18 6.84 -7.90
CA VAL A 97 0.71 6.46 -9.21
C VAL A 97 0.15 7.42 -10.24
N ASP A 98 1.02 8.09 -10.98
CA ASP A 98 0.69 8.95 -12.11
C ASP A 98 1.26 8.34 -13.38
N LEU A 99 0.39 7.68 -14.13
CA LEU A 99 0.74 6.93 -15.33
C LEU A 99 1.08 7.84 -16.52
N LEU A 100 0.59 9.09 -16.54
CA LEU A 100 0.99 10.04 -17.58
C LEU A 100 2.38 10.61 -17.30
N ALA A 101 2.67 10.90 -16.02
CA ALA A 101 3.99 11.38 -15.61
C ALA A 101 5.04 10.27 -15.54
N GLY A 102 4.62 8.99 -15.56
CA GLY A 102 5.52 7.86 -15.34
C GLY A 102 6.13 7.88 -13.94
N GLN A 103 5.35 8.25 -12.92
CA GLN A 103 5.83 8.41 -11.54
C GLN A 103 4.98 7.63 -10.54
N MET A 104 5.64 7.12 -9.51
CA MET A 104 5.03 6.57 -8.31
C MET A 104 5.62 7.27 -7.09
N GLN A 105 4.77 7.63 -6.13
CA GLN A 105 5.16 8.30 -4.89
C GLN A 105 4.68 7.47 -3.72
N VAL A 106 5.56 7.18 -2.78
CA VAL A 106 5.28 6.33 -1.62
C VAL A 106 5.58 7.10 -0.35
N ALA A 107 4.65 7.09 0.60
CA ALA A 107 4.84 7.58 1.95
C ALA A 107 4.38 6.52 2.94
N ALA A 108 5.08 6.37 4.05
CA ALA A 108 4.71 5.40 5.07
C ALA A 108 5.04 5.90 6.48
N VAL A 109 4.24 5.48 7.44
CA VAL A 109 4.36 5.76 8.88
C VAL A 109 4.28 4.43 9.63
N GLY A 110 5.19 4.23 10.57
CA GLY A 110 5.23 3.03 11.41
C GLY A 110 5.92 1.83 10.77
N ASN A 111 5.51 0.64 11.20
CA ASN A 111 6.08 -0.67 10.85
C ASN A 111 5.57 -1.26 9.52
N ILE A 112 4.75 -0.53 8.75
CA ILE A 112 4.35 -0.97 7.41
C ILE A 112 5.59 -1.15 6.54
N SER A 113 5.73 -2.34 5.99
CA SER A 113 6.88 -2.75 5.20
C SER A 113 6.52 -2.76 3.72
N TRP A 114 7.42 -2.26 2.88
CA TRP A 114 7.22 -2.22 1.45
C TRP A 114 8.55 -2.38 0.71
N LEU A 115 8.48 -2.85 -0.53
CA LEU A 115 9.64 -2.97 -1.39
C LEU A 115 9.26 -2.75 -2.85
N MET A 116 10.22 -2.25 -3.62
CA MET A 116 10.20 -2.32 -5.07
C MET A 116 10.95 -3.60 -5.48
N ILE A 117 10.31 -4.50 -6.21
CA ILE A 117 10.93 -5.78 -6.59
C ILE A 117 12.22 -5.56 -7.40
N SER A 118 12.22 -4.54 -8.27
CA SER A 118 13.38 -4.12 -9.06
C SER A 118 14.56 -3.63 -8.21
N ALA A 119 14.30 -3.01 -7.06
CA ALA A 119 15.33 -2.48 -6.16
C ALA A 119 15.83 -3.55 -5.16
N GLY A 120 14.96 -4.47 -4.76
CA GLY A 120 15.29 -5.56 -3.82
C GLY A 120 15.39 -5.14 -2.34
N ASP A 121 15.36 -3.84 -2.04
CA ASP A 121 15.47 -3.33 -0.68
C ASP A 121 14.09 -3.17 -0.01
N VAL A 122 13.95 -3.80 1.17
CA VAL A 122 12.76 -3.64 2.03
C VAL A 122 12.90 -2.34 2.82
N ARG A 123 11.83 -1.55 2.83
CA ARG A 123 11.74 -0.25 3.49
C ARG A 123 10.54 -0.21 4.42
N THR A 124 10.63 0.62 5.45
CA THR A 124 9.53 0.86 6.40
C THR A 124 9.17 2.34 6.44
N GLY A 125 8.07 2.67 7.13
CA GLY A 125 7.67 4.04 7.39
C GLY A 125 8.61 4.79 8.33
N CYS A 126 8.44 6.12 8.39
CA CYS A 126 9.05 6.92 9.43
C CYS A 126 8.41 6.61 10.79
N ALA A 127 9.15 6.86 11.88
CA ALA A 127 8.62 6.67 13.23
C ALA A 127 7.38 7.56 13.47
N GLY A 128 6.32 6.97 14.00
CA GLY A 128 5.07 7.66 14.30
C GLY A 128 3.85 6.74 14.23
N GLN A 129 2.71 7.29 14.61
CA GLN A 129 1.40 6.66 14.58
C GLN A 129 0.35 7.70 14.18
N LEU A 130 -0.45 7.37 13.18
CA LEU A 130 -1.58 8.17 12.72
C LEU A 130 -2.61 8.26 13.85
N GLY A 131 -3.18 9.44 14.09
CA GLY A 131 -4.06 9.71 15.24
C GLY A 131 -3.37 10.04 16.55
N ALA A 132 -2.04 9.83 16.65
CA ALA A 132 -1.23 10.16 17.82
C ALA A 132 -0.05 11.08 17.46
N VAL A 133 1.21 10.65 17.63
CA VAL A 133 2.39 11.43 17.21
C VAL A 133 2.79 10.99 15.81
N CYS A 134 2.60 11.87 14.82
CA CYS A 134 2.98 11.62 13.43
C CYS A 134 3.71 12.82 12.83
N PRO A 135 5.05 12.78 12.70
CA PRO A 135 5.77 13.73 11.87
C PRO A 135 5.27 13.69 10.42
N PRO A 136 5.51 14.73 9.61
CA PRO A 136 5.22 14.68 8.18
C PRO A 136 5.88 13.45 7.55
N ALA A 137 5.07 12.61 6.90
CA ALA A 137 5.56 11.38 6.29
C ALA A 137 6.52 11.73 5.14
N ARG A 138 7.71 11.13 5.14
CA ARG A 138 8.68 11.34 4.06
C ARG A 138 8.22 10.63 2.80
N GLU A 139 8.20 11.36 1.70
CA GLU A 139 7.89 10.80 0.39
C GLU A 139 9.13 10.20 -0.28
N THR A 140 8.91 9.13 -1.01
CA THR A 140 9.87 8.57 -1.97
C THR A 140 9.26 8.64 -3.35
N ASP A 141 9.91 9.40 -4.22
CA ASP A 141 9.59 9.43 -5.65
C ASP A 141 10.31 8.31 -6.39
N ILE A 142 9.57 7.64 -7.27
CA ILE A 142 10.00 6.50 -8.08
C ILE A 142 9.60 6.80 -9.51
N THR A 143 10.61 6.97 -10.37
CA THR A 143 10.39 7.09 -11.82
C THR A 143 10.21 5.70 -12.42
N LEU A 144 9.12 5.50 -13.16
CA LEU A 144 8.83 4.26 -13.84
C LEU A 144 9.74 4.12 -15.07
N ARG A 145 10.51 3.03 -15.14
CA ARG A 145 11.52 2.79 -16.22
C ARG A 145 11.35 1.48 -16.97
N GLY A 146 10.56 0.55 -16.43
CA GLY A 146 10.25 -0.76 -17.00
C GLY A 146 9.10 -1.38 -16.23
N VAL A 147 9.05 -2.71 -16.10
CA VAL A 147 8.06 -3.33 -15.21
C VAL A 147 8.46 -3.07 -13.76
N GLU A 148 7.73 -2.18 -13.11
CA GLU A 148 7.93 -1.82 -11.71
C GLU A 148 6.82 -2.44 -10.86
N THR A 149 7.17 -3.24 -9.87
CA THR A 149 6.20 -3.83 -8.93
C THR A 149 6.51 -3.37 -7.51
N LEU A 150 5.62 -2.58 -6.94
CA LEU A 150 5.59 -2.27 -5.52
C LEU A 150 4.78 -3.34 -4.80
N VAL A 151 5.34 -3.86 -3.70
CA VAL A 151 4.61 -4.70 -2.75
C VAL A 151 4.69 -4.03 -1.39
N ALA A 152 3.56 -3.85 -0.72
CA ALA A 152 3.51 -3.43 0.66
C ALA A 152 2.63 -4.37 1.48
N ALA A 153 2.97 -4.53 2.76
CA ALA A 153 2.23 -5.37 3.68
C ALA A 153 2.29 -4.83 5.11
N THR A 154 1.24 -5.10 5.88
CA THR A 154 1.20 -4.90 7.33
C THR A 154 2.12 -5.91 8.02
N ASP A 155 2.43 -5.70 9.29
CA ASP A 155 3.37 -6.59 9.97
C ASP A 155 2.78 -8.00 10.21
N GLY A 156 1.46 -8.14 10.18
CA GLY A 156 0.73 -9.39 10.01
C GLY A 156 1.27 -10.35 8.94
N VAL A 157 1.97 -9.83 7.93
CA VAL A 157 2.75 -10.62 6.97
C VAL A 157 4.19 -10.81 7.46
N ARG A 158 4.61 -12.07 7.62
CA ARG A 158 5.97 -12.42 8.04
C ARG A 158 7.02 -11.91 7.04
N SER A 159 8.16 -11.44 7.56
CA SER A 159 9.31 -10.98 6.78
C SER A 159 9.88 -12.01 5.79
N ALA A 160 9.60 -13.31 5.99
CA ALA A 160 9.93 -14.36 5.03
C ALA A 160 9.29 -14.15 3.65
N ALA A 161 8.20 -13.39 3.55
CA ALA A 161 7.58 -12.98 2.28
C ALA A 161 8.55 -12.18 1.40
N TRP A 162 9.36 -11.31 2.00
CA TRP A 162 10.31 -10.47 1.25
C TRP A 162 11.40 -11.30 0.59
N ARG A 163 11.92 -12.31 1.28
CA ARG A 163 12.89 -13.25 0.70
C ARG A 163 12.24 -14.14 -0.38
N TRP A 164 10.97 -14.50 -0.21
CA TRP A 164 10.23 -15.26 -1.22
C TRP A 164 10.03 -14.46 -2.51
N LEU A 165 9.80 -13.14 -2.41
CA LEU A 165 9.67 -12.23 -3.54
C LEU A 165 10.97 -12.01 -4.32
N ALA A 166 12.14 -12.21 -3.69
CA ALA A 166 13.42 -12.15 -4.39
C ALA A 166 13.65 -13.34 -5.35
N GLY A 167 12.88 -14.43 -5.19
CA GLY A 167 12.88 -15.57 -6.10
C GLY A 167 11.94 -15.40 -7.28
N PRO A 168 12.03 -16.28 -8.30
CA PRO A 168 11.08 -16.29 -9.40
C PRO A 168 9.67 -16.61 -8.89
N HIS A 169 8.71 -15.74 -9.19
CA HIS A 169 7.32 -15.90 -8.81
C HIS A 169 6.41 -15.92 -10.05
N PRO A 170 5.67 -17.01 -10.32
CA PRO A 170 4.98 -17.21 -11.59
C PRO A 170 3.61 -16.51 -11.69
N PHE A 171 3.32 -15.51 -10.84
CA PHE A 171 1.98 -14.90 -10.77
C PHE A 171 1.75 -13.89 -11.88
N ALA A 172 0.72 -14.19 -12.69
CA ALA A 172 0.32 -13.39 -13.82
C ALA A 172 -0.26 -12.02 -13.39
N SER A 173 -1.02 -11.99 -12.29
CA SER A 173 -1.67 -10.77 -11.79
C SER A 173 -1.11 -10.29 -10.45
N ALA A 174 -1.22 -8.98 -10.21
CA ALA A 174 -0.97 -8.37 -8.91
C ALA A 174 -1.91 -8.92 -7.82
N GLY A 175 -3.16 -9.21 -8.18
CA GLY A 175 -4.16 -9.82 -7.28
C GLY A 175 -3.77 -11.20 -6.78
N ASP A 176 -3.29 -12.07 -7.67
CA ASP A 176 -2.80 -13.41 -7.28
C ASP A 176 -1.57 -13.31 -6.39
N LEU A 177 -0.66 -12.37 -6.70
CA LEU A 177 0.53 -12.15 -5.89
C LEU A 177 0.15 -11.70 -4.47
N ALA A 178 -0.75 -10.72 -4.33
CA ALA A 178 -1.22 -10.24 -3.02
C ALA A 178 -1.86 -11.36 -2.19
N HIS A 179 -2.76 -12.15 -2.80
CA HIS A 179 -3.38 -13.30 -2.14
C HIS A 179 -2.35 -14.33 -1.68
N GLN A 180 -1.35 -14.62 -2.50
CA GLN A 180 -0.36 -15.65 -2.19
C GLN A 180 0.63 -15.19 -1.12
N ILE A 181 0.95 -13.91 -1.05
CA ILE A 181 1.72 -13.32 0.05
C ILE A 181 0.98 -13.56 1.37
N VAL A 182 -0.27 -13.11 1.47
CA VAL A 182 -1.06 -13.25 2.70
C VAL A 182 -1.25 -14.73 3.05
N ARG A 183 -1.72 -15.56 2.10
CA ARG A 183 -1.97 -16.99 2.32
C ARG A 183 -0.73 -17.74 2.81
N ARG A 184 0.46 -17.45 2.29
CA ARG A 184 1.69 -18.17 2.66
C ARG A 184 2.36 -17.61 3.91
N HIS A 185 2.21 -16.32 4.17
CA HIS A 185 3.06 -15.61 5.12
C HIS A 185 2.30 -14.88 6.23
N GLN A 186 0.97 -14.99 6.31
CA GLN A 186 0.20 -14.47 7.45
C GLN A 186 0.68 -15.07 8.79
N ARG A 187 0.72 -14.23 9.82
CA ARG A 187 0.94 -14.63 11.22
C ARG A 187 -0.31 -15.28 11.80
N ARG A 188 -0.12 -16.18 12.77
CA ARG A 188 -1.24 -16.98 13.31
C ARG A 188 -2.18 -16.20 14.24
N HIS A 189 -1.78 -15.02 14.70
CA HIS A 189 -2.47 -14.28 15.76
C HIS A 189 -2.50 -12.81 15.38
N ASP A 190 -2.80 -12.52 14.11
CA ASP A 190 -2.74 -11.18 13.59
C ASP A 190 -3.69 -11.03 12.39
N ASP A 191 -4.19 -9.80 12.22
CA ASP A 191 -4.70 -9.35 10.93
C ASP A 191 -3.54 -9.37 9.91
N ALA A 192 -3.84 -9.46 8.62
CA ALA A 192 -2.82 -9.32 7.60
C ALA A 192 -3.38 -8.69 6.33
N ALA A 193 -2.72 -7.65 5.84
CA ALA A 193 -3.04 -7.03 4.57
C ALA A 193 -1.80 -6.86 3.69
N CYS A 194 -2.04 -6.97 2.38
CA CYS A 194 -1.03 -6.77 1.36
C CYS A 194 -1.64 -6.02 0.17
N ILE A 195 -0.85 -5.13 -0.42
CA ILE A 195 -1.15 -4.44 -1.65
C ILE A 195 0.01 -4.62 -2.64
N VAL A 196 -0.33 -4.84 -3.90
CA VAL A 196 0.61 -5.00 -5.01
C VAL A 196 0.20 -4.04 -6.11
N LEU A 197 1.13 -3.22 -6.56
CA LEU A 197 0.94 -2.28 -7.67
C LEU A 197 2.02 -2.54 -8.71
N ARG A 198 1.63 -3.03 -9.88
CA ARG A 198 2.53 -3.37 -10.98
C ARG A 198 2.30 -2.42 -12.16
N ALA A 199 3.19 -1.45 -12.30
CA ALA A 199 3.21 -0.57 -13.45
C ALA A 199 4.06 -1.20 -14.57
N ARG A 200 3.55 -1.20 -15.79
CA ARG A 200 4.28 -1.69 -16.97
C ARG A 200 4.10 -0.73 -18.14
N PRO A 201 5.14 -0.55 -18.98
CA PRO A 201 4.97 0.13 -20.26
C PRO A 201 3.95 -0.64 -21.10
N LEU A 202 3.03 0.08 -21.71
CA LEU A 202 2.29 -0.43 -22.86
C LEU A 202 3.27 -0.42 -24.02
N ALA A 203 3.48 -1.59 -24.64
CA ALA A 203 4.21 -1.64 -25.89
C ALA A 203 3.53 -0.70 -26.90
N PRO A 204 4.29 0.05 -27.71
CA PRO A 204 3.72 0.87 -28.76
C PRO A 204 2.93 0.04 -29.78
#